data_AF-A0A8J7DB21-F1
#
_entry.id   AF-A0A8J7DB21-F1
#
_cell.length_a   1.000
_cell.length_b   1.000
_cell.length_c   1.000
_cell.angle_alpha   90.00
_cell.angle_beta   90.00
_cell.angle_gamma   90.00
#
_symmetry.space_group_name_H-M   'P 1'
#
loop_
_entity.id
_entity.type
_entity.pdbx_description
1 polymer ?
#
loop_
_entity_poly.entity_id
_entity_poly.type
_entity_poly.pdbx_seq_one_letter_code
_entity_poly.pdbx_strand_id
1 'polypeptide(L)'
;MNARITIFLLTLVFPGLAVVGVSSYWFNLDYAALIKAEKYVENLVEQTKVNDRQLQYAYHRTCIHRINVFADGTWGLLGGIIAGLGIHGIGNRE
;
A
#
# COMPACT_ATOMS: atom_id res chain seq x y z
N MET A 1 4.08 5.14 -36.20
CA MET A 1 3.55 6.04 -35.14
C MET A 1 2.83 5.29 -34.02
N ASN A 2 1.99 4.30 -34.34
CA ASN A 2 1.20 3.54 -33.34
C ASN A 2 2.05 2.58 -32.48
N ALA A 3 3.06 1.94 -33.07
CA ALA A 3 3.89 0.95 -32.37
C ALA A 3 4.57 1.51 -31.10
N ARG A 4 5.06 2.76 -31.13
CA ARG A 4 5.75 3.38 -29.97
C ARG A 4 4.78 3.70 -28.82
N ILE A 5 3.57 4.16 -29.14
CA ILE A 5 2.49 4.37 -28.14
C ILE A 5 2.09 3.02 -27.55
N THR A 6 1.91 2.00 -28.39
CA THR A 6 1.58 0.64 -27.96
C THR A 6 2.65 0.10 -27.03
N ILE A 7 3.94 0.32 -27.32
CA ILE A 7 5.04 -0.06 -26.43
C ILE A 7 4.90 0.62 -25.07
N PHE A 8 4.79 1.96 -25.00
CA PHE A 8 4.66 2.66 -23.72
C PHE A 8 3.42 2.25 -22.92
N LEU A 9 2.30 2.02 -23.59
CA LEU A 9 1.08 1.54 -22.94
C LEU A 9 1.29 0.15 -22.32
N LEU A 10 1.86 -0.79 -23.09
CA LEU A 10 2.05 -2.16 -22.64
C LEU A 10 3.18 -2.31 -21.61
N THR A 11 4.23 -1.49 -21.67
CA THR A 11 5.42 -1.65 -20.82
C THR A 11 5.43 -0.76 -19.58
N LEU A 12 4.79 0.42 -19.61
CA LEU A 12 4.79 1.35 -18.49
C LEU A 12 3.38 1.63 -17.95
N VAL A 13 2.43 2.01 -18.81
CA VAL A 13 1.13 2.51 -18.32
C VAL A 13 0.29 1.40 -17.70
N PHE A 14 0.03 0.31 -18.44
CA PHE A 14 -0.77 -0.80 -17.89
C PHE A 14 -0.10 -1.51 -16.72
N PRO A 15 1.21 -1.83 -16.76
CA PRO A 15 1.89 -2.41 -15.60
C PRO A 15 1.90 -1.48 -14.40
N GLY A 16 2.16 -0.19 -14.59
CA GLY A 16 2.15 0.80 -13.51
C GLY A 16 0.78 0.91 -12.85
N LEU A 17 -0.29 1.00 -13.64
CA LEU A 17 -1.67 1.01 -13.13
C LEU A 17 -2.06 -0.30 -12.44
N ALA A 18 -1.60 -1.44 -12.94
CA ALA A 18 -1.83 -2.73 -12.29
C ALA A 18 -1.18 -2.75 -10.88
N VAL A 19 0.06 -2.27 -10.77
CA VAL A 19 0.75 -2.15 -9.46
C VAL A 19 0.00 -1.20 -8.53
N VAL A 20 -0.48 -0.04 -9.01
CA VAL A 20 -1.30 0.90 -8.21
C VAL A 20 -2.58 0.22 -7.72
N GLY A 21 -3.27 -0.51 -8.60
CA GLY A 21 -4.52 -1.19 -8.27
C GLY A 21 -4.32 -2.29 -7.23
N VAL A 22 -3.33 -3.16 -7.45
CA VAL A 22 -3.01 -4.25 -6.52
C VAL A 22 -2.58 -3.72 -5.17
N SER A 23 -1.64 -2.77 -5.13
CA SER A 23 -1.17 -2.17 -3.87
C SER A 23 -2.28 -1.43 -3.13
N SER A 24 -3.15 -0.70 -3.82
CA SER A 24 -4.28 -0.02 -3.19
C SER A 24 -5.30 -1.00 -2.62
N TYR A 25 -5.50 -2.16 -3.26
CA TYR A 25 -6.35 -3.22 -2.74
C TYR A 25 -5.79 -3.81 -1.43
N TRP A 26 -4.51 -4.20 -1.43
CA TRP A 26 -3.85 -4.73 -0.23
C TRP A 26 -3.76 -3.70 0.89
N PHE A 27 -3.41 -2.45 0.56
CA PHE A 27 -3.41 -1.34 1.49
C PHE A 27 -4.72 -1.22 2.26
N ASN A 28 -5.87 -1.32 1.59
CA ASN A 28 -7.17 -1.24 2.26
C ASN A 28 -7.42 -2.42 3.21
N LEU A 29 -7.04 -3.64 2.80
CA LEU A 29 -7.19 -4.83 3.64
C LEU A 29 -6.31 -4.75 4.89
N ASP A 30 -5.05 -4.38 4.71
CA ASP A 30 -4.08 -4.25 5.79
C ASP A 30 -4.39 -3.07 6.72
N TYR A 31 -4.91 -1.98 6.17
CA TYR A 31 -5.38 -0.85 6.97
C TYR A 31 -6.59 -1.23 7.84
N ALA A 32 -7.52 -2.03 7.31
CA ALA A 32 -8.62 -2.56 8.11
C ALA A 32 -8.15 -3.52 9.21
N ALA A 33 -7.13 -4.34 8.94
CA ALA A 33 -6.51 -5.20 9.95
C ALA A 33 -5.79 -4.39 11.04
N LEU A 34 -5.09 -3.32 10.65
CA LEU A 34 -4.43 -2.39 11.55
C LEU A 34 -5.43 -1.74 12.52
N ILE A 35 -6.54 -1.21 12.02
CA ILE A 35 -7.58 -0.59 12.85
C ILE A 35 -8.13 -1.59 13.89
N LYS A 36 -8.33 -2.85 13.49
CA LYS A 36 -8.78 -3.90 14.41
C LYS A 36 -7.73 -4.20 15.48
N ALA A 37 -6.45 -4.27 15.11
CA ALA A 37 -5.36 -4.49 16.04
C ALA A 37 -5.21 -3.32 17.03
N GLU A 38 -5.31 -2.08 16.57
CA GLU A 38 -5.25 -0.88 17.42
C GLU A 38 -6.41 -0.83 18.41
N LYS A 39 -7.65 -1.05 17.95
CA LYS A 39 -8.82 -1.15 18.84
C LYS A 39 -8.68 -2.26 19.88
N TYR A 40 -8.05 -3.39 19.51
CA TYR A 40 -7.81 -4.47 20.47
C TYR A 40 -6.82 -4.05 21.56
N VAL A 41 -5.73 -3.36 21.19
CA VAL A 41 -4.78 -2.80 22.16
C VAL A 41 -5.45 -1.77 23.07
N GLU A 42 -6.26 -0.87 22.53
CA GLU A 42 -7.00 0.16 23.29
C GLU A 42 -7.91 -0.48 24.34
N ASN A 43 -8.73 -1.47 23.95
CA ASN A 43 -9.58 -2.21 24.88
C ASN A 43 -8.78 -2.93 25.98
N LEU A 44 -7.60 -3.48 25.66
CA LEU A 44 -6.75 -4.16 26.66
C LEU A 44 -6.21 -3.17 27.70
N VAL A 45 -5.87 -1.94 27.29
CA VAL A 45 -5.39 -0.89 28.19
C VAL A 45 -6.53 -0.40 29.08
N GLU A 46 -7.71 -0.11 28.52
CA GLU A 46 -8.87 0.39 29.27
C GLU A 46 -9.34 -0.60 30.35
N GLN A 47 -9.30 -1.91 30.07
CA GLN A 47 -9.77 -2.92 31.01
C GLN A 47 -8.85 -3.09 32.24
N THR A 48 -7.66 -2.46 32.29
CA THR A 48 -6.73 -2.41 33.44
C THR A 48 -6.38 -3.79 34.06
N LYS A 49 -6.70 -4.90 33.37
CA LYS A 49 -6.62 -6.28 33.88
C LYS A 49 -5.61 -7.14 33.11
N VAL A 50 -4.69 -6.52 32.37
CA VAL A 50 -3.88 -7.21 31.37
C VAL A 50 -2.43 -7.30 31.82
N ASN A 51 -1.84 -8.47 31.63
CA ASN A 51 -0.42 -8.75 31.87
C ASN A 51 0.44 -7.93 30.88
N ASP A 52 1.41 -7.16 31.36
CA ASP A 52 2.30 -6.30 30.56
C ASP A 52 2.87 -6.99 29.32
N ARG A 53 3.14 -8.30 29.43
CA ARG A 53 3.66 -9.11 28.33
C ARG A 53 2.66 -9.25 27.18
N GLN A 54 1.38 -9.41 27.47
CA GLN A 54 0.32 -9.49 26.45
C GLN A 54 0.14 -8.15 25.74
N LEU A 55 0.27 -7.04 26.48
CA LEU A 55 0.22 -5.70 25.91
C LEU A 55 1.39 -5.46 24.95
N GLN A 56 2.62 -5.85 25.33
CA GLN A 56 3.79 -5.74 24.46
C GLN A 56 3.66 -6.56 23.16
N TYR A 57 3.14 -7.80 23.23
CA TYR A 57 2.89 -8.60 22.03
C TYR A 57 1.84 -7.96 21.10
N ALA A 58 0.78 -7.38 21.66
CA ALA A 58 -0.26 -6.71 20.89
C ALA A 58 0.26 -5.44 20.19
N TYR A 59 1.11 -4.66 20.87
CA TYR A 59 1.83 -3.53 20.26
C TYR A 59 2.75 -3.99 19.12
N HIS A 60 3.50 -5.07 19.31
CA HIS A 60 4.41 -5.57 18.28
C HIS A 60 3.65 -6.03 17.02
N ARG A 61 2.51 -6.70 17.20
CA ARG A 61 1.64 -7.10 16.09
C ARG A 61 1.05 -5.91 15.33
N THR A 62 0.68 -4.85 16.05
CA THR A 62 0.21 -3.59 15.45
C THR A 62 1.30 -2.94 14.60
N CYS A 63 2.55 -2.97 15.05
CA CYS A 63 3.70 -2.44 14.29
C CYS A 63 3.87 -3.15 12.93
N ILE A 64 3.72 -4.48 12.89
CA ILE A 64 3.79 -5.25 11.63
C ILE A 64 2.72 -4.77 10.64
N HIS A 65 1.48 -4.57 11.09
CA HIS A 65 0.40 -4.07 10.23
C HIS A 65 0.69 -2.65 9.72
N ARG A 66 1.27 -1.77 10.54
CA ARG A 66 1.69 -0.41 10.10
C ARG A 66 2.75 -0.47 8.99
N ILE A 67 3.73 -1.36 9.14
CA ILE A 67 4.78 -1.55 8.12
C ILE A 67 4.17 -2.07 6.81
N ASN A 68 3.22 -3.01 6.89
CA ASN A 68 2.59 -3.56 5.68
C ASN A 68 1.79 -2.49 4.92
N VAL A 69 0.96 -1.72 5.64
CA VAL A 69 0.23 -0.56 5.08
C VAL A 69 1.20 0.45 4.45
N PHE A 70 2.31 0.74 5.11
CA PHE A 70 3.33 1.66 4.56
C PHE A 70 3.98 1.11 3.28
N ALA A 71 4.32 -0.17 3.27
CA ALA A 71 4.92 -0.84 2.11
C ALA A 71 3.95 -0.84 0.92
N ASP A 72 2.69 -1.19 1.14
CA ASP A 72 1.65 -1.16 0.10
C ASP A 72 1.44 0.25 -0.44
N GLY A 73 1.39 1.27 0.43
CA GLY A 73 1.30 2.67 0.00
C GLY A 73 2.48 3.09 -0.86
N THR A 74 3.69 2.63 -0.51
CA THR A 74 4.92 2.91 -1.27
C THR A 74 4.88 2.23 -2.64
N TRP A 75 4.46 0.97 -2.71
CA TRP A 75 4.29 0.27 -4.00
C TRP A 75 3.26 0.94 -4.89
N GLY A 76 2.18 1.46 -4.31
CA GLY A 76 1.19 2.26 -5.05
C GLY A 76 1.78 3.53 -5.65
N LEU A 77 2.56 4.28 -4.87
CA LEU A 77 3.25 5.47 -5.38
C LEU A 77 4.24 5.14 -6.50
N LEU A 78 5.03 4.08 -6.35
CA LEU A 78 5.97 3.63 -7.39
C LEU A 78 5.24 3.23 -8.68
N GLY A 79 4.14 2.47 -8.56
CA GLY A 79 3.29 2.13 -9.71
C GLY A 79 2.74 3.38 -10.41
N GLY A 80 2.34 4.38 -9.63
CA GLY A 80 1.85 5.67 -10.14
C GLY A 80 2.92 6.45 -10.90
N ILE A 81 4.15 6.49 -10.38
CA ILE A 81 5.31 7.11 -11.05
C ILE A 81 5.59 6.40 -12.37
N ILE A 82 5.60 5.06 -12.39
CA ILE A 82 5.84 4.28 -13.61
C ILE A 82 4.75 4.56 -14.66
N ALA A 83 3.48 4.57 -14.26
CA ALA A 83 2.38 4.91 -15.15
C ALA A 83 2.50 6.35 -15.67
N GLY A 84 2.85 7.30 -14.80
CA GLY A 84 3.07 8.70 -15.14
C GLY A 84 4.20 8.91 -16.15
N LEU A 85 5.32 8.21 -16.00
CA LEU A 85 6.42 8.20 -16.98
C LEU A 85 5.98 7.67 -18.34
N GLY A 86 5.13 6.63 -18.35
CA GLY A 86 4.56 6.09 -19.59
C GLY A 86 3.66 7.10 -20.31
N ILE A 87 2.80 7.79 -19.57
CA ILE A 87 1.91 8.83 -20.10
C ILE A 87 2.74 10.03 -20.61
N HIS A 88 3.73 10.47 -19.82
CA HIS A 88 4.61 11.56 -20.21
C HIS A 88 5.39 11.23 -21.50
N GLY A 89 5.91 10.00 -21.63
CA GLY A 89 6.59 9.54 -22.85
C GLY A 89 5.68 9.47 -24.09
N ILE A 90 4.37 9.29 -23.91
CA ILE A 90 3.38 9.39 -25.00
C ILE A 90 3.09 10.86 -25.36
N GLY A 91 3.07 11.74 -24.36
CA GLY A 91 2.75 13.16 -24.50
C GLY A 91 3.89 14.04 -25.02
N ASN A 92 5.16 13.68 -24.74
CA ASN A 92 6.35 14.46 -25.12
C ASN A 92 6.73 14.30 -26.61
N ARG A 93 5.72 14.41 -27.47
CA ARG A 93 5.82 14.41 -28.94
C ARG A 93 6.31 15.77 -29.42
N GLU A 94 7.60 16.03 -29.28
CA GLU A 94 8.33 17.02 -30.07
C GLU A 94 9.33 16.30 -30.98
#